data_AF-A0A969Q815-F1
#
_entry.id   AF-A0A969Q815-F1
#
_cell.length_a   1.000
_cell.length_b   1.000
_cell.length_c   1.000
_cell.angle_alpha   90.00
_cell.angle_beta   90.00
_cell.angle_gamma   90.00
#
_symmetry.space_group_name_H-M   'P 1'
#
loop_
_entity.id
_entity.type
_entity.pdbx_description
1 polymer ?
#
loop_
_entity_poly.entity_id
_entity_poly.type
_entity_poly.pdbx_seq_one_letter_code
_entity_poly.pdbx_strand_id
1 'polypeptide(L)'
;MPAPGTNCSGLQDWFELTNTGVRASVLIPGEVDTPIMDNRPIPPTLDDRTTMIGVDECVEALLTIVGLPKRSTISELILKPTIMRNAVETAQFP
;
A
#
# COMPACT_ATOMS: atom_id res chain seq x y z
N MET A 1 -2.58 5.12 -31.60
CA MET A 1 -3.87 4.91 -30.92
C MET A 1 -3.74 3.69 -30.02
N PRO A 2 -3.83 3.78 -28.68
CA PRO A 2 -4.05 2.61 -27.84
C PRO A 2 -5.56 2.32 -27.72
N ALA A 3 -5.88 1.04 -27.58
CA ALA A 3 -7.22 0.46 -27.70
C ALA A 3 -7.97 0.39 -26.34
N PRO A 4 -9.31 0.26 -26.34
CA PRO A 4 -10.12 0.31 -25.13
C PRO A 4 -10.18 -1.06 -24.45
N GLY A 5 -9.84 -1.09 -23.15
CA GLY A 5 -9.81 -2.33 -22.37
C GLY A 5 -9.22 -2.10 -20.98
N THR A 6 -9.93 -1.34 -20.15
CA THR A 6 -9.58 -1.03 -18.76
C THR A 6 -9.68 -2.30 -17.89
N ASN A 7 -8.53 -2.86 -17.52
CA ASN A 7 -8.37 -3.56 -16.24
C ASN A 7 -7.26 -2.83 -15.46
N CYS A 8 -7.18 -3.02 -14.15
CA CYS A 8 -6.30 -2.28 -13.23
C CYS A 8 -4.78 -2.49 -13.44
N SER A 9 -4.33 -2.78 -14.66
CA SER A 9 -2.94 -2.85 -15.11
C SER A 9 -2.36 -1.47 -15.46
N GLY A 10 -2.75 -0.42 -14.72
CA GLY A 10 -2.36 1.00 -14.93
C GLY A 10 -0.87 1.30 -14.76
N LEU A 11 -0.01 0.29 -14.64
CA LEU A 11 1.44 0.41 -14.69
C LEU A 11 1.97 0.61 -16.12
N GLN A 12 1.12 0.62 -17.16
CA GLN A 12 1.52 0.91 -18.54
C GLN A 12 1.54 2.41 -18.88
N ASP A 13 0.94 3.28 -18.04
CA ASP A 13 0.92 4.74 -18.25
C ASP A 13 2.27 5.42 -17.96
N TRP A 14 3.22 4.72 -17.32
CA TRP A 14 4.57 5.25 -17.11
C TRP A 14 5.41 5.34 -18.39
N PHE A 15 4.87 4.92 -19.55
CA PHE A 15 5.55 4.96 -20.83
C PHE A 15 6.02 6.38 -21.20
N GLU A 16 5.27 7.41 -20.83
CA GLU A 16 5.62 8.81 -21.10
C GLU A 16 6.88 9.28 -20.36
N LEU A 17 7.24 8.62 -19.24
CA LEU A 17 8.41 8.96 -18.42
C LEU A 17 9.65 8.13 -18.79
N THR A 18 9.54 7.24 -19.76
CA THR A 18 10.66 6.41 -20.26
C THR A 18 11.80 7.30 -20.73
N ASN A 19 13.04 6.98 -20.33
CA ASN A 19 14.27 7.71 -20.67
C ASN A 19 14.34 9.18 -20.20
N THR A 20 13.43 9.64 -19.35
CA THR A 20 13.51 10.98 -18.74
C THR A 20 14.43 11.04 -17.52
N GLY A 21 14.79 9.88 -16.95
CA GLY A 21 15.53 9.78 -15.69
C GLY A 21 14.66 9.99 -14.44
N VAL A 22 13.35 10.19 -14.60
CA VAL A 22 12.38 10.22 -13.51
C VAL A 22 12.04 8.79 -13.09
N ARG A 23 12.00 8.55 -11.77
CA ARG A 23 11.55 7.27 -11.20
C ARG A 23 10.16 7.44 -10.61
N ALA A 24 9.32 6.44 -10.81
CA ALA A 24 8.00 6.37 -10.25
C ALA A 24 7.78 5.03 -9.56
N SER A 25 7.12 5.08 -8.42
CA SER A 25 6.89 3.94 -7.55
C SER A 25 5.55 4.09 -6.85
N VAL A 26 4.81 2.98 -6.73
CA VAL A 26 3.57 2.93 -5.97
C VAL A 26 3.78 2.05 -4.74
N LEU A 27 3.58 2.61 -3.55
CA LEU A 27 3.57 1.89 -2.29
C LEU A 27 2.12 1.62 -1.87
N ILE A 28 1.77 0.34 -1.74
CA ILE A 28 0.42 -0.13 -1.40
C ILE A 28 0.50 -0.87 -0.07
N PRO A 29 0.37 -0.17 1.07
CA PRO A 29 0.30 -0.83 2.36
C PRO A 29 -1.08 -1.46 2.58
N GLY A 30 -1.10 -2.54 3.36
CA GLY A 30 -2.30 -3.17 3.88
C GLY A 30 -2.90 -2.37 5.03
N GLU A 31 -3.37 -3.04 6.08
CA GLU A 31 -3.91 -2.35 7.24
C GLU A 31 -2.79 -1.78 8.10
N VAL A 32 -2.75 -0.46 8.23
CA VAL A 32 -1.71 0.28 8.96
C VAL A 32 -2.31 0.92 10.20
N ASP A 33 -1.64 0.77 11.35
CA ASP A 33 -2.05 1.44 12.58
C ASP A 33 -1.74 2.94 12.48
N THR A 34 -2.77 3.71 12.16
CA THR A 34 -2.70 5.17 12.04
C THR A 34 -3.87 5.79 12.80
N PRO A 35 -3.77 7.07 13.21
CA PRO A 35 -4.84 7.75 13.94
C PRO A 35 -6.18 7.78 13.18
N ILE A 36 -6.19 7.57 11.86
CA ILE A 36 -7.43 7.49 11.08
C ILE A 36 -8.30 6.28 11.46
N MET A 37 -7.71 5.25 12.07
CA MET A 37 -8.41 4.04 12.49
C MET A 37 -9.40 4.31 13.64
N ASP A 38 -9.19 5.38 14.41
CA ASP A 38 -10.11 5.82 15.47
C ASP A 38 -11.43 6.36 14.91
N ASN A 39 -11.42 6.86 13.67
CA ASN A 39 -12.59 7.44 13.02
C ASN A 39 -13.45 6.39 12.30
N ARG A 40 -13.11 5.09 12.38
CA ARG A 40 -13.92 4.05 11.78
C ARG A 40 -15.23 3.86 12.56
N PRO A 41 -16.34 3.51 11.86
CA PRO A 41 -17.61 3.19 12.53
C PRO A 41 -17.46 2.09 13.58
N ILE A 42 -16.56 1.14 13.34
CA ILE A 42 -16.16 0.10 14.28
C ILE A 42 -14.63 0.21 14.40
N PRO A 43 -14.12 0.85 15.46
CA PRO A 43 -12.69 0.96 15.67
C PRO A 43 -12.09 -0.42 15.96
N PRO A 44 -10.88 -0.70 15.47
CA PRO A 44 -10.19 -1.95 15.78
C PRO A 44 -9.86 -2.02 17.28
N THR A 45 -9.89 -3.24 17.83
CA THR A 45 -9.47 -3.48 19.22
C THR A 45 -7.95 -3.27 19.38
N LEU A 46 -7.46 -3.21 20.62
CA LEU A 46 -6.02 -3.07 20.87
C LEU A 46 -5.24 -4.29 20.35
N ASP A 47 -5.74 -5.50 20.56
CA ASP A 47 -5.11 -6.73 20.06
C ASP A 47 -5.04 -6.73 18.53
N ASP A 48 -6.09 -6.26 17.88
CA ASP A 48 -6.11 -6.10 16.43
C ASP A 48 -5.02 -5.14 15.92
N ARG A 49 -4.81 -4.01 16.61
CA ARG A 49 -3.77 -3.04 16.23
C ARG A 49 -2.36 -3.61 16.31
N THR A 50 -2.11 -4.53 17.24
CA THR A 50 -0.79 -5.19 17.35
C THR A 50 -0.43 -6.02 16.12
N THR A 51 -1.43 -6.45 15.35
CA THR A 51 -1.24 -7.25 14.13
C THR A 51 -1.20 -6.42 12.85
N MET A 52 -1.51 -5.11 12.95
CA MET A 52 -1.44 -4.19 11.83
C MET A 52 0.02 -3.83 11.51
N ILE A 53 0.22 -3.31 10.29
CA ILE A 53 1.51 -2.75 9.90
C ILE A 53 1.70 -1.46 10.72
N GLY A 54 2.86 -1.30 11.36
CA GLY A 54 3.20 -0.03 11.99
C GLY A 54 3.63 1.03 10.96
N VAL A 55 3.62 2.28 11.38
CA VAL A 55 4.05 3.40 10.53
C VAL A 55 5.54 3.28 10.18
N ASP A 56 6.35 2.79 11.11
CA ASP A 56 7.80 2.65 10.94
C ASP A 56 8.15 1.65 9.83
N GLU A 57 7.42 0.53 9.72
CA GLU A 57 7.61 -0.44 8.64
C GLU A 57 7.26 0.14 7.26
N CYS A 58 6.23 0.99 7.19
CA CYS A 58 5.92 1.73 5.96
C CYS A 58 7.06 2.70 5.57
N VAL A 59 7.70 3.33 6.55
CA VAL A 59 8.84 4.23 6.33
C VAL A 59 10.06 3.45 5.82
N GLU A 60 10.37 2.29 6.39
CA GLU A 60 11.46 1.43 5.92
C GLU A 60 11.26 0.95 4.48
N ALA A 61 10.02 0.60 4.12
CA ALA A 61 9.66 0.27 2.74
C ALA A 61 9.89 1.46 1.80
N LEU A 62 9.51 2.67 2.22
CA LEU A 62 9.73 3.90 1.45
C LEU A 62 11.23 4.23 1.31
N LEU A 63 12.00 4.09 2.39
CA LEU A 63 13.44 4.28 2.38
C LEU A 63 14.14 3.31 1.43
N THR A 64 13.66 2.07 1.36
CA THR A 64 14.15 1.09 0.39
C THR A 64 13.90 1.56 -1.05
N ILE A 65 12.70 2.04 -1.36
CA ILE A 65 12.35 2.55 -2.69
C ILE A 65 13.25 3.75 -3.07
N VAL A 66 13.41 4.71 -2.17
CA VAL A 66 14.15 5.95 -2.43
C VAL A 66 15.66 5.73 -2.44
N GLY A 67 16.17 4.89 -1.54
CA GLY A 67 17.58 4.62 -1.30
C GLY A 67 18.28 3.80 -2.38
N LEU A 68 17.54 3.17 -3.29
CA LEU A 68 18.13 2.44 -4.41
C LEU A 68 18.90 3.38 -5.36
N PRO A 69 19.99 2.90 -6.00
CA PRO A 69 20.72 3.66 -7.01
C PRO A 69 19.80 4.18 -8.13
N LYS A 70 20.11 5.34 -8.71
CA LYS A 70 19.29 6.01 -9.75
C LYS A 70 18.98 5.14 -10.99
N ARG A 71 19.77 4.09 -11.23
CA ARG A 71 19.56 3.11 -12.32
C ARG A 71 18.47 2.09 -12.05
N SER A 72 17.99 1.99 -10.80
CA SER A 72 17.04 1.00 -10.34
C SER A 72 15.77 1.68 -9.81
N THR A 73 14.63 1.11 -10.16
CA THR A 73 13.30 1.59 -9.78
C THR A 73 12.46 0.40 -9.35
N ILE A 74 11.75 0.52 -8.23
CA ILE A 74 10.69 -0.42 -7.83
C ILE A 74 9.38 0.17 -8.34
N SER A 75 8.73 -0.46 -9.32
CA SER A 75 7.49 0.09 -9.89
C SER A 75 6.32 0.00 -8.92
N GLU A 76 6.23 -1.10 -8.17
CA GLU A 76 5.16 -1.37 -7.22
C GLU A 76 5.71 -2.13 -6.01
N LEU A 77 5.29 -1.73 -4.81
CA LEU A 77 5.58 -2.43 -3.57
C LEU A 77 4.28 -2.62 -2.80
N ILE A 78 3.92 -3.88 -2.57
CA ILE A 78 2.75 -4.24 -1.77
C ILE A 78 3.25 -4.75 -0.41
N LEU A 79 2.87 -4.06 0.66
CA LEU A 79 3.21 -4.44 2.03
C LEU A 79 1.95 -4.94 2.73
N LYS A 80 1.96 -6.17 3.23
CA LYS A 80 0.80 -6.79 3.90
C LYS A 80 1.19 -7.27 5.29
N PRO A 81 0.29 -7.16 6.29
CA PRO A 81 0.53 -7.78 7.59
C PRO A 81 0.60 -9.29 7.42
N THR A 82 1.46 -9.94 8.21
CA THR A 82 1.62 -11.40 8.19
C THR A 82 0.38 -12.11 8.72
N ILE A 83 -0.31 -11.50 9.69
CA ILE A 83 -1.54 -11.99 10.27
C ILE A 83 -2.67 -11.09 9.77
N MET A 84 -3.58 -11.65 8.97
CA MET A 84 -4.78 -10.93 8.52
C MET A 84 -5.87 -11.05 9.57
N ARG A 85 -6.47 -9.93 9.93
CA ARG A 85 -7.65 -9.91 10.79
C ARG A 85 -8.89 -10.37 10.00
N ASN A 86 -9.69 -11.23 10.59
CA ASN A 86 -10.99 -11.60 10.05
C ASN A 86 -12.02 -10.52 10.42
N ALA A 87 -12.35 -9.64 9.49
CA ALA A 87 -13.33 -8.57 9.73
C ALA A 87 -14.80 -9.05 9.87
N VAL A 88 -15.07 -10.36 9.74
CA VAL A 88 -16.44 -10.88 9.53
C VAL A 88 -17.14 -11.37 10.81
N GLU A 89 -16.48 -11.50 11.97
CA GLU A 89 -17.10 -12.21 13.10
C GLU A 89 -17.83 -11.32 14.14
N THR A 90 -17.97 -9.99 13.96
CA THR A 90 -18.65 -9.18 14.99
C THR A 90 -19.52 -8.02 14.49
N ALA A 91 -19.73 -7.87 13.18
CA ALA A 91 -20.73 -6.94 12.66
C ALA A 91 -22.13 -7.59 12.68
N GLN A 92 -22.62 -7.94 13.86
CA GLN A 92 -24.05 -8.20 14.07
C GLN A 92 -24.75 -6.83 13.99
N PHE A 93 -25.15 -6.43 12.77
CA PHE A 93 -26.10 -5.35 12.60
C PHE A 93 -27.43 -5.76 13.26
N PRO A 94 -28.05 -4.92 14.10
CA PRO A 94 -29.40 -5.17 14.60
C PRO A 94 -30.44 -5.14 13.47
#